data_AF-A0A7G6XN09-F1
#
_entry.id   AF-A0A7G6XN09-F1
#
_cell.length_a   1.000
_cell.length_b   1.000
_cell.length_c   1.000
_cell.angle_alpha   90.00
_cell.angle_beta   90.00
_cell.angle_gamma   90.00
#
_symmetry.space_group_name_H-M   'P 1'
#
loop_
_entity.id
_entity.type
_entity.pdbx_description
1 polymer ?
#
loop_
_entity_poly.entity_id
_entity_poly.type
_entity_poly.pdbx_seq_one_letter_code
_entity_poly.pdbx_strand_id
1 'polypeptide(L)'
;MSPLGEATEAVYRYRRPEPWCWEVVVKAVCGDAHTSWAADHAVFQADGAVAAHADLIAESLGHGSAYTDRLLTLALAGMGDLRALPALQRVADDNRLPSDRPRARILAVLPAAELLPVVLPVLRQNPEQHDSTTALLELLALWGPASAPAVSEVIRFLGTADTYDALRVLGRIGPPAAATADRLAAYATGRGRGAGGSYPRRAAWAHWKVTGDPALALDVCGAAVRTGTASHGLPFLADLGPLAAAHAAPVRRLMESPGAWTRTYAAHAYWRITGDPGPATPVLLAQVDPAWDGGSALPVREAVRILGEIGAPAVSAAPLLRRILAQEERLGRPWRGVRILADQAYVRTLTEALEGIDGWGK
;
A
#
# COMPACT_ATOMS: atom_id res chain seq x y z
N MET A 1 17.32 -10.61 30.17
CA MET A 1 16.99 -11.04 28.78
C MET A 1 18.28 -11.42 28.09
N SER A 2 18.29 -12.37 27.15
CA SER A 2 19.50 -12.63 26.36
C SER A 2 19.83 -11.39 25.49
N PRO A 3 21.10 -11.19 25.07
CA PRO A 3 21.46 -10.08 24.19
C PRO A 3 20.60 -10.01 22.91
N LEU A 4 20.24 -11.17 22.34
CA LEU A 4 19.32 -11.26 21.22
C LEU A 4 17.90 -10.78 21.57
N GLY A 5 17.39 -11.14 22.75
CA GLY A 5 16.07 -10.72 23.20
C GLY A 5 15.98 -9.21 23.43
N GLU A 6 17.03 -8.61 23.99
CA GLU A 6 17.13 -7.16 24.20
C GLU A 6 17.22 -6.40 22.87
N ALA A 7 18.11 -6.82 21.97
CA ALA A 7 18.23 -6.27 20.63
C ALA A 7 16.91 -6.37 19.85
N THR A 8 16.26 -7.53 19.90
CA THR A 8 14.97 -7.76 19.21
C THR A 8 13.89 -6.83 19.76
N GLU A 9 13.80 -6.64 21.08
CA GLU A 9 12.80 -5.73 21.64
C GLU A 9 13.10 -4.28 21.27
N ALA A 10 14.37 -3.88 21.28
CA ALA A 10 14.79 -2.55 20.89
C ALA A 10 14.40 -2.21 19.45
N VAL A 11 14.62 -3.12 18.48
CA VAL A 11 14.24 -2.85 17.07
C VAL A 11 12.73 -2.75 16.84
N TYR A 12 11.93 -3.47 17.64
CA TYR A 12 10.47 -3.37 17.59
C TYR A 12 9.90 -2.16 18.31
N ARG A 13 10.59 -1.68 19.34
CA ARG A 13 10.14 -0.55 20.16
C ARG A 13 10.58 0.78 19.58
N TYR A 14 11.81 0.89 19.10
CA TYR A 14 12.40 2.16 18.71
C TYR A 14 12.58 2.29 17.20
N ARG A 15 12.29 3.48 16.68
CA ARG A 15 12.54 3.86 15.27
C ARG A 15 14.03 3.93 14.96
N ARG A 16 14.83 4.30 15.95
CA ARG A 16 16.29 4.47 15.89
C ARG A 16 16.95 3.69 17.04
N PRO A 17 16.91 2.34 17.00
CA PRO A 17 17.64 1.54 17.98
C PRO A 17 19.15 1.77 17.80
N GLU A 18 19.94 1.47 18.83
CA GLU A 18 21.39 1.51 18.68
C GLU A 18 21.85 0.53 17.58
N PRO A 19 22.89 0.85 16.77
CA PRO A 19 23.28 0.04 15.61
C PRO A 19 23.57 -1.42 15.93
N TRP A 20 24.13 -1.71 17.11
CA TRP A 20 24.43 -3.09 17.55
C TRP A 20 23.17 -3.96 17.63
N CYS A 21 21.99 -3.39 17.84
CA CYS A 21 20.73 -4.14 17.90
C CYS A 21 20.47 -4.85 16.56
N TRP A 22 20.65 -4.15 15.44
CA TRP A 22 20.48 -4.75 14.11
C TRP A 22 21.58 -5.77 13.82
N GLU A 23 22.83 -5.48 14.21
CA GLU A 23 23.94 -6.42 14.04
C GLU A 23 23.69 -7.76 14.75
N VAL A 24 23.27 -7.71 16.01
CA VAL A 24 22.94 -8.91 16.81
C VAL A 24 21.77 -9.68 16.20
N VAL A 25 20.70 -8.98 15.80
CA VAL A 25 19.53 -9.61 15.19
C VAL A 25 19.89 -10.27 13.86
N VAL A 26 20.61 -9.58 12.97
CA VAL A 26 20.99 -10.14 11.66
C VAL A 26 21.94 -11.32 11.80
N LYS A 27 22.99 -11.20 12.63
CA LYS A 27 23.93 -12.31 12.88
C LYS A 27 23.24 -13.54 13.45
N ALA A 28 22.26 -13.36 14.33
CA ALA A 28 21.49 -14.48 14.85
C ALA A 28 20.68 -15.16 13.74
N VAL A 29 20.01 -14.39 12.87
CA VAL A 29 19.19 -14.94 11.76
C VAL A 29 20.02 -15.59 10.67
N CYS A 30 21.23 -15.07 10.40
CA CYS A 30 22.12 -15.55 9.35
C CYS A 30 23.01 -16.72 9.79
N GLY A 31 23.11 -17.02 11.09
CA GLY A 31 23.94 -18.11 11.63
C GLY A 31 23.15 -19.34 12.05
N ASP A 32 23.85 -20.38 12.51
CA ASP A 32 23.27 -21.64 13.00
C ASP A 32 22.64 -21.55 14.40
N ALA A 33 22.52 -20.34 14.94
CA ALA A 33 21.93 -20.11 16.25
C ALA A 33 20.42 -20.34 16.21
N HIS A 34 19.84 -20.81 17.33
CA HIS A 34 18.39 -20.88 17.47
C HIS A 34 17.82 -19.45 17.44
N THR A 35 17.17 -19.07 16.34
CA THR A 35 16.54 -17.76 16.19
C THR A 35 15.17 -17.76 16.89
N SER A 36 14.70 -16.56 17.20
CA SER A 36 13.30 -16.38 17.59
C SER A 36 12.49 -15.92 16.39
N TRP A 37 11.23 -16.33 16.34
CA TRP A 37 10.27 -15.83 15.33
C TRP A 37 10.29 -14.30 15.22
N ALA A 38 10.46 -13.60 16.35
CA ALA A 38 10.51 -12.14 16.38
C ALA A 38 11.75 -11.58 15.69
N ALA A 39 12.92 -12.21 15.86
CA ALA A 39 14.17 -11.81 15.20
C ALA A 39 14.07 -12.03 13.68
N ASP A 40 13.60 -13.20 13.24
CA ASP A 40 13.42 -13.49 11.81
C ASP A 40 12.47 -12.47 11.17
N HIS A 41 11.37 -12.16 11.85
CA HIS A 41 10.41 -11.16 11.38
C HIS A 41 10.97 -9.74 11.41
N ALA A 42 11.92 -9.41 12.28
CA ALA A 42 12.50 -8.08 12.32
C ALA A 42 13.38 -7.83 11.08
N VAL A 43 14.18 -8.83 10.67
CA VAL A 43 15.13 -8.70 9.55
C VAL A 43 14.44 -8.38 8.23
N PHE A 44 13.40 -9.12 7.83
CA PHE A 44 12.76 -8.86 6.54
C PHE A 44 11.94 -7.55 6.52
N GLN A 45 11.52 -7.07 7.68
CA GLN A 45 10.82 -5.80 7.80
C GLN A 45 11.77 -4.60 7.85
N ALA A 46 13.08 -4.82 7.95
CA ALA A 46 14.03 -3.77 8.27
C ALA A 46 14.27 -2.77 7.13
N ASP A 47 13.91 -3.12 5.88
CA ASP A 47 14.17 -2.29 4.68
C ASP A 47 15.68 -1.94 4.65
N GLY A 48 16.04 -0.71 4.28
CA GLY A 48 17.43 -0.24 4.29
C GLY A 48 18.17 -0.28 5.63
N ALA A 49 17.50 -0.54 6.77
CA ALA A 49 18.18 -0.57 8.08
C ALA A 49 19.19 -1.73 8.23
N VAL A 50 19.09 -2.77 7.39
CA VAL A 50 20.03 -3.89 7.35
C VAL A 50 20.88 -3.93 6.08
N ALA A 51 20.89 -2.83 5.30
CA ALA A 51 21.64 -2.74 4.04
C ALA A 51 23.15 -3.03 4.21
N ALA A 52 23.74 -2.62 5.33
CA ALA A 52 25.13 -2.91 5.65
C ALA A 52 25.43 -4.41 5.85
N HIS A 53 24.39 -5.25 5.95
CA HIS A 53 24.50 -6.70 6.11
C HIS A 53 24.01 -7.48 4.88
N ALA A 54 23.78 -6.81 3.74
CA ALA A 54 23.25 -7.47 2.53
C ALA A 54 24.13 -8.64 2.06
N ASP A 55 25.46 -8.51 2.15
CA ASP A 55 26.39 -9.58 1.74
C ASP A 55 26.27 -10.81 2.64
N LEU A 56 26.25 -10.62 3.96
CA LEU A 56 26.03 -11.70 4.93
C LEU A 56 24.68 -12.39 4.70
N ILE A 57 23.62 -11.61 4.49
CA ILE A 57 22.28 -12.14 4.22
C ILE A 57 22.28 -12.98 2.92
N ALA A 58 22.94 -12.51 1.87
CA ALA A 58 23.03 -13.22 0.61
C ALA A 58 23.85 -14.51 0.71
N GLU A 59 24.96 -14.50 1.45
CA GLU A 59 25.79 -15.69 1.71
C GLU A 59 25.03 -16.76 2.52
N SER A 60 24.17 -16.35 3.45
CA SER A 60 23.39 -17.28 4.28
C SER A 60 22.22 -17.96 3.56
N LEU A 61 21.82 -17.49 2.38
CA LEU A 61 20.74 -18.14 1.61
C LEU A 61 21.09 -19.60 1.27
N GLY A 62 20.17 -20.52 1.56
CA GLY A 62 20.34 -21.95 1.27
C GLY A 62 21.06 -22.75 2.35
N HIS A 63 21.58 -22.08 3.37
CA HIS A 63 22.24 -22.73 4.52
C HIS A 63 21.27 -22.94 5.69
N GLY A 64 20.12 -22.24 5.70
CA GLY A 64 19.13 -22.30 6.76
C GLY A 64 17.93 -23.19 6.46
N SER A 65 16.88 -23.03 7.27
CA SER A 65 15.57 -23.63 6.98
C SER A 65 14.89 -22.95 5.80
N ALA A 66 14.01 -23.66 5.09
CA ALA A 66 13.19 -23.07 4.01
C ALA A 66 12.36 -21.86 4.47
N TYR A 67 12.01 -21.79 5.76
CA TYR A 67 11.34 -20.64 6.35
C TYR A 67 12.27 -19.44 6.49
N THR A 68 13.47 -19.64 7.05
CA THR A 68 14.50 -18.61 7.23
C THR A 68 14.96 -18.05 5.88
N ASP A 69 15.24 -18.93 4.92
CA ASP A 69 15.63 -18.55 3.55
C ASP A 69 14.60 -17.65 2.90
N ARG A 70 13.30 -17.94 3.09
CA ARG A 70 12.21 -17.09 2.58
C ARG A 70 12.26 -15.69 3.19
N LEU A 71 12.55 -15.56 4.48
CA LEU A 71 12.60 -14.26 5.15
C LEU A 71 13.86 -13.47 4.78
N LEU A 72 15.01 -14.12 4.66
CA LEU A 72 16.24 -13.50 4.15
C LEU A 72 16.09 -13.03 2.70
N THR A 73 15.41 -13.84 1.87
CA THR A 73 15.06 -13.46 0.49
C THR A 73 14.20 -12.20 0.47
N LEU A 74 13.22 -12.09 1.37
CA LEU A 74 12.40 -10.89 1.49
C LEU A 74 13.17 -9.68 2.02
N ALA A 75 14.14 -9.89 2.91
CA ALA A 75 15.01 -8.83 3.38
C ALA A 75 15.83 -8.23 2.22
N LEU A 76 16.47 -9.07 1.40
CA LEU A 76 17.18 -8.64 0.19
C LEU A 76 16.25 -7.92 -0.79
N ALA A 77 15.07 -8.48 -1.05
CA ALA A 77 14.08 -7.87 -1.93
C ALA A 77 13.66 -6.48 -1.44
N GLY A 78 13.44 -6.32 -0.14
CA GLY A 78 13.08 -5.05 0.49
C GLY A 78 14.17 -3.99 0.37
N MET A 79 15.44 -4.39 0.24
CA MET A 79 16.56 -3.49 -0.03
C MET A 79 16.76 -3.19 -1.53
N GLY A 80 15.96 -3.79 -2.40
CA GLY A 80 16.13 -3.71 -3.85
C GLY A 80 17.28 -4.56 -4.39
N ASP A 81 17.79 -5.52 -3.61
CA ASP A 81 18.93 -6.35 -3.99
C ASP A 81 18.49 -7.48 -4.93
N LEU A 82 18.99 -7.44 -6.17
CA LEU A 82 18.66 -8.41 -7.22
C LEU A 82 19.16 -9.84 -6.91
N ARG A 83 20.07 -10.01 -5.94
CA ARG A 83 20.46 -11.35 -5.45
C ARG A 83 19.30 -12.12 -4.82
N ALA A 84 18.19 -11.45 -4.50
CA ALA A 84 16.95 -12.11 -4.10
C ALA A 84 16.29 -12.93 -5.23
N LEU A 85 16.52 -12.59 -6.50
CA LEU A 85 15.75 -13.14 -7.63
C LEU A 85 15.84 -14.67 -7.76
N PRO A 86 17.02 -15.33 -7.68
CA PRO A 86 17.07 -16.79 -7.79
C PRO A 86 16.30 -17.51 -6.67
N ALA A 87 16.29 -16.94 -5.45
CA ALA A 87 15.54 -17.51 -4.34
C ALA A 87 14.03 -17.25 -4.49
N LEU A 88 13.63 -16.07 -4.97
CA LEU A 88 12.24 -15.77 -5.32
C LEU A 88 11.72 -16.70 -6.43
N GLN A 89 12.54 -17.02 -7.42
CA GLN A 89 12.18 -17.98 -8.48
C GLN A 89 11.90 -19.37 -7.88
N ARG A 90 12.78 -19.89 -7.02
CA ARG A 90 12.54 -21.19 -6.35
C ARG A 90 11.24 -21.19 -5.53
N VAL A 91 11.00 -20.11 -4.78
CA VAL A 91 9.77 -19.95 -4.00
C VAL A 91 8.53 -19.85 -4.89
N ALA A 92 8.66 -19.25 -6.08
CA ALA A 92 7.59 -19.17 -7.07
C ALA A 92 7.30 -20.52 -7.74
N ASP A 93 8.33 -21.32 -8.02
CA ASP A 93 8.19 -22.67 -8.58
C ASP A 93 7.40 -23.59 -7.63
N ASP A 94 7.54 -23.39 -6.31
CA ASP A 94 6.75 -24.07 -5.28
C ASP A 94 5.35 -23.47 -5.07
N ASN A 95 5.00 -22.40 -5.79
CA ASN A 95 3.77 -21.61 -5.62
C ASN A 95 3.62 -21.02 -4.18
N ARG A 96 4.74 -20.61 -3.58
CA ARG A 96 4.82 -20.12 -2.20
C ARG A 96 5.20 -18.64 -2.09
N LEU A 97 4.97 -17.85 -3.14
CA LEU A 97 5.21 -16.40 -3.07
C LEU A 97 4.45 -15.77 -1.88
N PRO A 98 4.95 -14.66 -1.31
CA PRO A 98 4.27 -13.93 -0.23
C PRO A 98 2.79 -13.71 -0.52
N SER A 99 1.95 -14.06 0.47
CA SER A 99 0.49 -14.06 0.35
C SER A 99 -0.20 -12.90 1.06
N ASP A 100 0.52 -12.05 1.78
CA ASP A 100 -0.06 -10.91 2.48
C ASP A 100 0.32 -9.57 1.83
N ARG A 101 -0.65 -8.65 1.76
CA ARG A 101 -0.48 -7.31 1.15
C ARG A 101 0.69 -6.50 1.71
N PRO A 102 1.02 -6.52 3.02
CA PRO A 102 2.21 -5.82 3.53
C PRO A 102 3.50 -6.27 2.85
N ARG A 103 3.66 -7.57 2.56
CA ARG A 103 4.84 -8.10 1.88
C ARG A 103 4.90 -7.79 0.38
N ALA A 104 3.76 -7.51 -0.26
CA ALA A 104 3.78 -7.03 -1.64
C ALA A 104 4.57 -5.72 -1.79
N ARG A 105 4.57 -4.85 -0.76
CA ARG A 105 5.39 -3.61 -0.78
C ARG A 105 6.88 -3.86 -0.71
N ILE A 106 7.30 -4.91 0.00
CA ILE A 106 8.71 -5.34 0.05
C ILE A 106 9.16 -5.75 -1.36
N LEU A 107 8.36 -6.57 -2.03
CA LEU A 107 8.66 -7.02 -3.40
C LEU A 107 8.60 -5.87 -4.42
N ALA A 108 7.76 -4.87 -4.20
CA ALA A 108 7.60 -3.74 -5.11
C ALA A 108 8.85 -2.83 -5.19
N VAL A 109 9.81 -2.98 -4.26
CA VAL A 109 11.11 -2.29 -4.33
C VAL A 109 11.97 -2.84 -5.47
N LEU A 110 11.82 -4.12 -5.81
CA LEU A 110 12.50 -4.71 -6.97
C LEU A 110 11.91 -4.16 -8.28
N PRO A 111 12.73 -3.99 -9.33
CA PRO A 111 12.25 -3.56 -10.63
C PRO A 111 11.20 -4.52 -11.20
N ALA A 112 10.06 -3.98 -11.65
CA ALA A 112 8.97 -4.77 -12.22
C ALA A 112 9.43 -5.67 -13.39
N ALA A 113 10.35 -5.17 -14.23
CA ALA A 113 10.89 -5.91 -15.36
C ALA A 113 11.60 -7.21 -14.96
N GLU A 114 12.22 -7.23 -13.78
CA GLU A 114 12.96 -8.40 -13.27
C GLU A 114 12.03 -9.41 -12.57
N LEU A 115 11.02 -8.91 -11.85
CA LEU A 115 10.14 -9.77 -11.04
C LEU A 115 8.88 -10.23 -11.78
N LEU A 116 8.44 -9.55 -12.84
CA LEU A 116 7.30 -9.99 -13.66
C LEU A 116 7.47 -11.40 -14.25
N PRO A 117 8.65 -11.80 -14.80
CA PRO A 117 8.87 -13.18 -15.26
C PRO A 117 8.66 -14.24 -14.18
N VAL A 118 8.90 -13.90 -12.91
CA VAL A 118 8.69 -14.78 -11.75
C VAL A 118 7.21 -14.83 -11.36
N VAL A 119 6.50 -13.69 -11.41
CA VAL A 119 5.12 -13.54 -10.95
C VAL A 119 4.10 -14.10 -11.95
N LEU A 120 4.33 -13.93 -13.26
CA LEU A 120 3.36 -14.32 -14.30
C LEU A 120 3.04 -15.83 -14.31
N PRO A 121 4.01 -16.76 -14.22
CA PRO A 121 3.72 -18.19 -14.14
C PRO A 121 2.81 -18.53 -12.95
N VAL A 122 3.06 -17.91 -11.79
CA VAL A 122 2.27 -18.13 -10.57
C VAL A 122 0.82 -17.67 -10.76
N LEU A 123 0.61 -16.49 -11.35
CA LEU A 123 -0.72 -15.97 -11.65
C LEU A 123 -1.49 -16.84 -12.65
N ARG A 124 -0.80 -17.46 -13.62
CA ARG A 124 -1.45 -18.36 -14.60
C ARG A 124 -1.97 -19.64 -13.97
N GLN A 125 -1.24 -20.17 -12.99
CA GLN A 125 -1.52 -21.46 -12.38
C GLN A 125 -2.64 -21.39 -11.32
N ASN A 126 -2.85 -20.24 -10.67
CA ASN A 126 -3.63 -20.21 -9.42
C ASN A 126 -4.73 -19.13 -9.32
N PRO A 127 -5.80 -19.18 -10.12
CA PRO A 127 -6.95 -18.30 -9.92
C PRO A 127 -7.81 -18.62 -8.68
N GLU A 128 -7.65 -19.80 -8.06
CA GLU A 128 -8.52 -20.30 -6.97
C GLU A 128 -7.85 -20.30 -5.58
N GLN A 129 -6.53 -20.08 -5.48
CA GLN A 129 -5.83 -19.95 -4.20
C GLN A 129 -5.84 -18.49 -3.74
N HIS A 130 -6.79 -18.16 -2.86
CA HIS A 130 -7.17 -16.79 -2.53
C HIS A 130 -6.07 -15.98 -1.83
N ASP A 131 -5.29 -16.61 -0.95
CA ASP A 131 -4.30 -15.91 -0.11
C ASP A 131 -3.14 -15.35 -0.95
N SER A 132 -2.51 -16.17 -1.80
CA SER A 132 -1.38 -15.71 -2.64
C SER A 132 -1.82 -14.70 -3.72
N THR A 133 -3.03 -14.87 -4.25
CA THR A 133 -3.58 -14.01 -5.32
C THR A 133 -3.68 -12.55 -4.90
N THR A 134 -4.19 -12.29 -3.70
CA THR A 134 -4.41 -10.93 -3.20
C THR A 134 -3.11 -10.12 -3.13
N ALA A 135 -2.00 -10.74 -2.69
CA ALA A 135 -0.70 -10.07 -2.60
C ALA A 135 -0.06 -9.83 -3.98
N LEU A 136 -0.20 -10.77 -4.92
CA LEU A 136 0.32 -10.59 -6.28
C LEU A 136 -0.46 -9.49 -7.03
N LEU A 137 -1.78 -9.42 -6.89
CA LEU A 137 -2.57 -8.33 -7.44
C LEU A 137 -2.23 -6.98 -6.78
N GLU A 138 -1.93 -6.96 -5.47
CA GLU A 138 -1.39 -5.75 -4.81
C GLU A 138 -0.06 -5.32 -5.43
N LEU A 139 0.87 -6.26 -5.64
CA LEU A 139 2.16 -6.00 -6.27
C LEU A 139 2.02 -5.42 -7.68
N LEU A 140 1.18 -6.03 -8.52
CA LEU A 140 0.91 -5.51 -9.87
C LEU A 140 0.29 -4.11 -9.84
N ALA A 141 -0.59 -3.83 -8.88
CA ALA A 141 -1.19 -2.51 -8.72
C ALA A 141 -0.17 -1.45 -8.27
N LEU A 142 0.83 -1.83 -7.45
CA LEU A 142 1.92 -0.95 -7.02
C LEU A 142 2.84 -0.57 -8.19
N TRP A 143 3.15 -1.51 -9.08
CA TRP A 143 3.94 -1.25 -10.29
C TRP A 143 3.19 -0.46 -11.38
N GLY A 144 1.85 -0.44 -11.32
CA GLY A 144 1.03 0.38 -12.22
C GLY A 144 1.26 0.05 -13.70
N PRO A 145 1.61 1.04 -14.56
CA PRO A 145 1.82 0.81 -15.99
C PRO A 145 2.87 -0.26 -16.32
N ALA A 146 3.88 -0.46 -15.47
CA ALA A 146 4.90 -1.48 -15.68
C ALA A 146 4.32 -2.91 -15.67
N SER A 147 3.13 -3.11 -15.08
CA SER A 147 2.40 -4.36 -15.07
C SER A 147 1.62 -4.65 -16.36
N ALA A 148 1.76 -3.83 -17.41
CA ALA A 148 1.07 -4.05 -18.69
C ALA A 148 1.22 -5.48 -19.26
N PRO A 149 2.38 -6.18 -19.14
CA PRO A 149 2.51 -7.56 -19.59
C PRO A 149 1.57 -8.56 -18.89
N ALA A 150 1.01 -8.21 -17.73
CA ALA A 150 0.14 -9.07 -16.92
C ALA A 150 -1.37 -8.91 -17.21
N VAL A 151 -1.76 -8.07 -18.19
CA VAL A 151 -3.19 -7.78 -18.46
C VAL A 151 -3.99 -9.06 -18.73
N SER A 152 -3.46 -9.97 -19.54
CA SER A 152 -4.12 -11.23 -19.90
C SER A 152 -4.41 -12.11 -18.69
N GLU A 153 -3.45 -12.20 -17.76
CA GLU A 153 -3.55 -12.93 -16.51
C GLU A 153 -4.56 -12.26 -15.56
N VAL A 154 -4.51 -10.93 -15.41
CA VAL A 154 -5.39 -10.17 -14.52
C VAL A 154 -6.86 -10.26 -14.94
N ILE A 155 -7.16 -10.30 -16.24
CA ILE A 155 -8.53 -10.45 -16.77
C ILE A 155 -9.21 -11.74 -16.28
N ARG A 156 -8.45 -12.79 -15.97
CA ARG A 156 -8.98 -14.08 -15.50
C ARG A 156 -9.58 -14.00 -14.10
N PHE A 157 -9.16 -13.02 -13.30
CA PHE A 157 -9.67 -12.79 -11.94
C PHE A 157 -10.96 -11.96 -11.92
N LEU A 158 -11.35 -11.36 -13.05
CA LEU A 158 -12.67 -10.78 -13.17
C LEU A 158 -13.72 -11.90 -13.13
N GLY A 159 -14.66 -11.83 -12.19
CA GLY A 159 -15.69 -12.84 -11.98
C GLY A 159 -15.42 -13.76 -10.78
N THR A 160 -14.20 -13.78 -10.25
CA THR A 160 -13.83 -14.54 -9.06
C THR A 160 -14.02 -13.70 -7.78
N ALA A 161 -13.65 -14.25 -6.63
CA ALA A 161 -13.60 -13.52 -5.37
C ALA A 161 -12.61 -12.32 -5.41
N ASP A 162 -11.61 -12.37 -6.31
CA ASP A 162 -10.56 -11.35 -6.47
C ASP A 162 -10.93 -10.23 -7.46
N THR A 163 -12.19 -10.18 -7.91
CA THR A 163 -12.70 -9.16 -8.86
C THR A 163 -12.35 -7.75 -8.40
N TYR A 164 -12.46 -7.44 -7.10
CA TYR A 164 -12.16 -6.12 -6.57
C TYR A 164 -10.72 -5.69 -6.81
N ASP A 165 -9.76 -6.60 -6.64
CA ASP A 165 -8.34 -6.32 -6.83
C ASP A 165 -7.97 -6.32 -8.31
N ALA A 166 -8.54 -7.23 -9.10
CA ALA A 166 -8.36 -7.24 -10.56
C ALA A 166 -8.79 -5.92 -11.22
N LEU A 167 -9.97 -5.39 -10.86
CA LEU A 167 -10.43 -4.09 -11.36
C LEU A 167 -9.45 -2.95 -11.02
N ARG A 168 -8.85 -2.99 -9.82
CA ARG A 168 -7.86 -1.99 -9.41
C ARG A 168 -6.57 -2.11 -10.20
N VAL A 169 -6.07 -3.32 -10.42
CA VAL A 169 -4.86 -3.55 -11.21
C VAL A 169 -5.05 -3.02 -12.63
N LEU A 170 -6.15 -3.39 -13.30
CA LEU A 170 -6.44 -2.93 -14.66
C LEU A 170 -6.50 -1.40 -14.77
N GLY A 171 -7.16 -0.73 -13.81
CA GLY A 171 -7.18 0.73 -13.77
C GLY A 171 -5.82 1.37 -13.44
N ARG A 172 -4.95 0.70 -12.67
CA ARG A 172 -3.57 1.16 -12.41
C ARG A 172 -2.63 0.95 -13.60
N ILE A 173 -2.84 -0.09 -14.40
CA ILE A 173 -2.14 -0.30 -15.68
C ILE A 173 -2.51 0.82 -16.66
N GLY A 174 -3.81 1.17 -16.75
CA GLY A 174 -4.28 2.27 -17.58
C GLY A 174 -4.44 1.88 -19.06
N PRO A 175 -4.10 2.74 -20.04
CA PRO A 175 -4.38 2.53 -21.46
C PRO A 175 -3.95 1.17 -22.07
N PRO A 176 -2.83 0.53 -21.65
CA PRO A 176 -2.51 -0.81 -22.12
C PRO A 176 -3.58 -1.88 -21.85
N ALA A 177 -4.49 -1.64 -20.89
CA ALA A 177 -5.61 -2.51 -20.59
C ALA A 177 -6.92 -2.12 -21.32
N ALA A 178 -6.88 -1.24 -22.32
CA ALA A 178 -8.06 -0.73 -23.03
C ALA A 178 -8.96 -1.82 -23.64
N ALA A 179 -8.40 -2.98 -24.03
CA ALA A 179 -9.17 -4.13 -24.52
C ALA A 179 -10.17 -4.68 -23.48
N THR A 180 -10.08 -4.27 -22.22
CA THR A 180 -11.00 -4.66 -21.14
C THR A 180 -12.18 -3.71 -20.96
N ALA A 181 -12.23 -2.59 -21.70
CA ALA A 181 -13.18 -1.50 -21.48
C ALA A 181 -14.65 -1.97 -21.41
N ASP A 182 -15.13 -2.71 -22.41
CA ASP A 182 -16.53 -3.19 -22.43
C ASP A 182 -16.87 -4.04 -21.21
N ARG A 183 -15.93 -4.87 -20.76
CA ARG A 183 -16.10 -5.71 -19.58
C ARG A 183 -16.14 -4.86 -18.30
N LEU A 184 -15.27 -3.86 -18.18
CA LEU A 184 -15.29 -2.90 -17.07
C LEU A 184 -16.60 -2.10 -17.04
N ALA A 185 -17.11 -1.67 -18.19
CA ALA A 185 -18.39 -1.00 -18.31
C ALA A 185 -19.58 -1.90 -17.90
N ALA A 186 -19.52 -3.20 -18.25
CA ALA A 186 -20.50 -4.17 -17.80
C ALA A 186 -20.52 -4.30 -16.27
N TYR A 187 -19.37 -4.38 -15.61
CA TYR A 187 -19.29 -4.39 -14.14
C TYR A 187 -19.78 -3.07 -13.52
N ALA A 188 -19.42 -1.92 -14.11
CA ALA A 188 -19.84 -0.60 -13.65
C ALA A 188 -21.37 -0.42 -13.67
N THR A 189 -22.03 -1.00 -14.68
CA THR A 189 -23.49 -0.91 -14.87
C THR A 189 -24.27 -2.08 -14.25
N GLY A 190 -23.61 -2.97 -13.51
CA GLY A 190 -24.24 -4.14 -12.86
C GLY A 190 -24.67 -5.25 -13.83
N ARG A 191 -24.32 -5.16 -15.12
CA ARG A 191 -24.50 -6.21 -16.12
C ARG A 191 -23.49 -7.34 -15.96
N GLY A 192 -22.30 -7.03 -15.44
CA GLY A 192 -21.33 -8.02 -14.98
C GLY A 192 -21.60 -8.46 -13.55
N ARG A 193 -21.60 -9.78 -13.29
CA ARG A 193 -21.65 -10.35 -11.94
C ARG A 193 -20.40 -11.18 -11.70
N GLY A 194 -19.75 -10.98 -10.55
CA GLY A 194 -18.69 -11.85 -10.06
C GLY A 194 -19.11 -12.51 -8.75
N ALA A 195 -18.44 -13.60 -8.40
CA ALA A 195 -18.70 -14.34 -7.16
C ALA A 195 -18.51 -13.47 -5.89
N GLY A 196 -17.68 -12.42 -5.95
CA GLY A 196 -17.40 -11.49 -4.84
C GLY A 196 -18.35 -10.31 -4.66
N GLY A 197 -19.39 -10.16 -5.49
CA GLY A 197 -20.34 -9.04 -5.42
C GLY A 197 -20.11 -7.94 -6.46
N SER A 198 -20.83 -6.82 -6.30
CA SER A 198 -20.84 -5.71 -7.28
C SER A 198 -19.96 -4.54 -6.80
N TYR A 199 -18.98 -4.16 -7.62
CA TYR A 199 -18.04 -3.05 -7.34
C TYR A 199 -18.14 -1.94 -8.40
N PRO A 200 -19.32 -1.34 -8.60
CA PRO A 200 -19.60 -0.54 -9.79
C PRO A 200 -18.70 0.70 -9.88
N ARG A 201 -18.43 1.36 -8.75
CA ARG A 201 -17.57 2.54 -8.67
C ARG A 201 -16.12 2.28 -9.08
N ARG A 202 -15.54 1.16 -8.59
CA ARG A 202 -14.18 0.77 -8.95
C ARG A 202 -14.08 0.36 -10.41
N ALA A 203 -15.08 -0.34 -10.93
CA ALA A 203 -15.15 -0.71 -12.34
C ALA A 203 -15.28 0.52 -13.24
N ALA A 204 -16.10 1.51 -12.86
CA ALA A 204 -16.25 2.76 -13.59
C ALA A 204 -14.95 3.59 -13.56
N TRP A 205 -14.27 3.65 -12.41
CA TRP A 205 -12.93 4.26 -12.32
C TRP A 205 -11.93 3.54 -13.22
N ALA A 206 -11.86 2.21 -13.17
CA ALA A 206 -10.96 1.45 -14.03
C ALA A 206 -11.26 1.66 -15.51
N HIS A 207 -12.54 1.67 -15.90
CA HIS A 207 -12.97 1.99 -17.26
C HIS A 207 -12.43 3.35 -17.71
N TRP A 208 -12.60 4.39 -16.89
CA TRP A 208 -12.04 5.72 -17.19
C TRP A 208 -10.51 5.67 -17.32
N LYS A 209 -9.79 4.99 -16.42
CA LYS A 209 -8.34 4.91 -16.47
C LYS A 209 -7.81 4.20 -17.73
N VAL A 210 -8.54 3.22 -18.28
CA VAL A 210 -8.12 2.49 -19.49
C VAL A 210 -8.59 3.13 -20.80
N THR A 211 -9.70 3.90 -20.77
CA THR A 211 -10.28 4.53 -21.98
C THR A 211 -9.97 6.02 -22.11
N GLY A 212 -9.72 6.70 -20.99
CA GLY A 212 -9.69 8.16 -20.91
C GLY A 212 -11.08 8.81 -20.80
N ASP A 213 -12.19 8.07 -20.95
CA ASP A 213 -13.56 8.61 -20.89
C ASP A 213 -14.09 8.65 -19.44
N PRO A 214 -14.31 9.85 -18.85
CA PRO A 214 -14.76 9.98 -17.47
C PRO A 214 -16.27 9.81 -17.28
N ALA A 215 -17.07 9.77 -18.35
CA ALA A 215 -18.53 9.88 -18.26
C ALA A 215 -19.15 8.82 -17.34
N LEU A 216 -18.75 7.57 -17.50
CA LEU A 216 -19.25 6.46 -16.68
C LEU A 216 -18.78 6.56 -15.22
N ALA A 217 -17.55 7.01 -14.98
CA ALA A 217 -17.02 7.21 -13.64
C ALA A 217 -17.77 8.33 -12.89
N LEU A 218 -18.04 9.44 -13.57
CA LEU A 218 -18.80 10.57 -13.03
C LEU A 218 -20.22 10.16 -12.65
N ASP A 219 -20.92 9.45 -13.54
CA ASP A 219 -22.29 9.03 -13.27
C ASP A 219 -22.37 8.06 -12.07
N VAL A 220 -21.59 6.98 -12.11
CA VAL A 220 -21.62 5.92 -11.09
C VAL A 220 -21.12 6.43 -9.73
N CYS A 221 -20.02 7.18 -9.69
CA CYS A 221 -19.47 7.69 -8.42
C CYS A 221 -20.30 8.86 -7.88
N GLY A 222 -20.81 9.73 -8.76
CA GLY A 222 -21.69 10.83 -8.39
C GLY A 222 -23.03 10.34 -7.80
N ALA A 223 -23.60 9.26 -8.35
CA ALA A 223 -24.80 8.63 -7.80
C ALA A 223 -24.61 8.14 -6.36
N ALA A 224 -23.44 7.58 -6.03
CA ALA A 224 -23.14 7.10 -4.68
C ALA A 224 -23.11 8.22 -3.62
N VAL A 225 -22.63 9.41 -4.02
CA VAL A 225 -22.63 10.60 -3.13
C VAL A 225 -24.04 11.07 -2.84
N ARG A 226 -24.97 10.96 -3.80
CA ARG A 226 -26.38 11.37 -3.64
C ARG A 226 -27.19 10.40 -2.79
N THR A 227 -26.87 9.09 -2.83
CA THR A 227 -27.64 8.03 -2.15
C THR A 227 -27.12 7.65 -0.76
N GLY A 228 -26.11 8.35 -0.24
CA GLY A 228 -25.57 8.09 1.10
C GLY A 228 -24.60 6.91 1.20
N THR A 229 -24.26 6.25 0.08
CA THR A 229 -23.22 5.19 0.02
C THR A 229 -21.83 5.75 -0.30
N ALA A 230 -21.61 7.00 0.11
CA ALA A 230 -20.58 7.88 -0.42
C ALA A 230 -19.15 7.49 -0.05
N SER A 231 -18.93 6.83 1.10
CA SER A 231 -17.60 6.49 1.62
C SER A 231 -16.71 5.76 0.60
N HIS A 232 -17.31 4.97 -0.29
CA HIS A 232 -16.58 4.22 -1.33
C HIS A 232 -16.49 4.94 -2.68
N GLY A 233 -17.21 6.04 -2.90
CA GLY A 233 -17.19 6.83 -4.15
C GLY A 233 -16.25 8.03 -4.10
N LEU A 234 -16.01 8.58 -2.91
CA LEU A 234 -15.23 9.79 -2.71
C LEU A 234 -13.79 9.71 -3.25
N PRO A 235 -13.01 8.63 -3.04
CA PRO A 235 -11.66 8.55 -3.61
C PRO A 235 -11.65 8.64 -5.15
N PHE A 236 -12.65 8.06 -5.82
CA PHE A 236 -12.72 8.09 -7.29
C PHE A 236 -13.12 9.46 -7.82
N LEU A 237 -13.97 10.21 -7.09
CA LEU A 237 -14.27 11.61 -7.42
C LEU A 237 -13.04 12.51 -7.19
N ALA A 238 -12.22 12.21 -6.18
CA ALA A 238 -10.96 12.92 -5.94
C ALA A 238 -9.98 12.72 -7.11
N ASP A 239 -9.89 11.50 -7.66
CA ASP A 239 -9.05 11.22 -8.82
C ASP A 239 -9.53 11.97 -10.08
N LEU A 240 -10.85 12.08 -10.28
CA LEU A 240 -11.45 12.85 -11.39
C LEU A 240 -11.18 14.36 -11.30
N GLY A 241 -10.94 14.88 -10.09
CA GLY A 241 -10.60 16.28 -9.86
C GLY A 241 -11.66 17.25 -10.42
N PRO A 242 -11.27 18.31 -11.14
CA PRO A 242 -12.21 19.31 -11.66
C PRO A 242 -13.33 18.76 -12.56
N LEU A 243 -13.15 17.60 -13.19
CA LEU A 243 -14.22 16.95 -13.98
C LEU A 243 -15.45 16.63 -13.14
N ALA A 244 -15.27 16.44 -11.82
CA ALA A 244 -16.34 16.17 -10.87
C ALA A 244 -16.90 17.44 -10.18
N ALA A 245 -16.71 18.63 -10.76
CA ALA A 245 -17.20 19.91 -10.22
C ALA A 245 -18.68 19.90 -9.84
N ALA A 246 -19.53 19.23 -10.62
CA ALA A 246 -20.97 19.09 -10.33
C ALA A 246 -21.27 18.39 -8.99
N HIS A 247 -20.29 17.69 -8.40
CA HIS A 247 -20.42 16.98 -7.14
C HIS A 247 -19.82 17.74 -5.94
N ALA A 248 -19.22 18.92 -6.14
CA ALA A 248 -18.54 19.66 -5.07
C ALA A 248 -19.44 19.96 -3.87
N ALA A 249 -20.68 20.43 -4.10
CA ALA A 249 -21.60 20.78 -3.00
C ALA A 249 -22.08 19.55 -2.20
N PRO A 250 -22.53 18.44 -2.84
CA PRO A 250 -22.78 17.19 -2.12
C PRO A 250 -21.56 16.64 -1.36
N VAL A 251 -20.37 16.69 -1.95
CA VAL A 251 -19.13 16.24 -1.29
C VAL A 251 -18.81 17.11 -0.08
N ARG A 252 -18.98 18.44 -0.17
CA ARG A 252 -18.76 19.37 0.95
C ARG A 252 -19.59 19.00 2.17
N ARG A 253 -20.87 18.64 2.00
CA ARG A 253 -21.74 18.22 3.13
C ARG A 253 -21.23 16.97 3.83
N LEU A 254 -20.57 16.06 3.11
CA LEU A 254 -20.04 14.82 3.70
C LEU A 254 -18.81 15.05 4.59
N MET A 255 -18.19 16.23 4.53
CA MET A 255 -17.13 16.62 5.46
C MET A 255 -17.64 16.77 6.90
N GLU A 256 -18.95 16.87 7.09
CA GLU A 256 -19.63 16.91 8.40
C GLU A 256 -20.19 15.53 8.83
N SER A 257 -19.90 14.47 8.06
CA SER A 257 -20.37 13.11 8.38
C SER A 257 -19.86 12.64 9.75
N PRO A 258 -20.62 11.83 10.51
CA PRO A 258 -20.15 11.26 11.77
C PRO A 258 -18.93 10.31 11.59
N GLY A 259 -18.78 9.68 10.41
CA GLY A 259 -17.68 8.75 10.14
C GLY A 259 -16.37 9.44 9.76
N ALA A 260 -15.30 9.18 10.51
CA ALA A 260 -13.96 9.75 10.27
C ALA A 260 -13.43 9.48 8.85
N TRP A 261 -13.61 8.25 8.35
CA TRP A 261 -13.23 7.87 6.98
C TRP A 261 -13.99 8.69 5.92
N THR A 262 -15.30 8.85 6.09
CA THR A 262 -16.12 9.65 5.18
C THR A 262 -15.68 11.10 5.18
N ARG A 263 -15.44 11.71 6.35
CA ARG A 263 -14.95 13.10 6.44
C ARG A 263 -13.61 13.27 5.74
N THR A 264 -12.67 12.36 5.99
CA THR A 264 -11.31 12.41 5.40
C THR A 264 -11.37 12.35 3.88
N TYR A 265 -12.08 11.37 3.32
CA TYR A 265 -12.19 11.25 1.87
C TYR A 265 -13.07 12.33 1.25
N ALA A 266 -14.03 12.89 1.99
CA ALA A 266 -14.83 14.02 1.52
C ALA A 266 -13.98 15.30 1.43
N ALA A 267 -13.14 15.56 2.44
CA ALA A 267 -12.19 16.67 2.41
C ALA A 267 -11.18 16.53 1.26
N HIS A 268 -10.63 15.32 1.06
CA HIS A 268 -9.76 15.01 -0.07
C HIS A 268 -10.46 15.28 -1.42
N ALA A 269 -11.64 14.68 -1.62
CA ALA A 269 -12.39 14.84 -2.86
C ALA A 269 -12.77 16.31 -3.10
N TYR A 270 -13.22 17.03 -2.08
CA TYR A 270 -13.58 18.45 -2.20
C TYR A 270 -12.39 19.30 -2.67
N TRP A 271 -11.22 19.13 -2.05
CA TRP A 271 -10.01 19.84 -2.44
C TRP A 271 -9.58 19.49 -3.86
N ARG A 272 -9.57 18.21 -4.22
CA ARG A 272 -9.21 17.78 -5.60
C ARG A 272 -10.17 18.30 -6.66
N ILE A 273 -11.46 18.39 -6.34
CA ILE A 273 -12.50 18.89 -7.25
C ILE A 273 -12.42 20.40 -7.44
N THR A 274 -12.24 21.14 -6.34
CA THR A 274 -12.37 22.61 -6.35
C THR A 274 -11.03 23.32 -6.46
N GLY A 275 -9.93 22.67 -6.12
CA GLY A 275 -8.63 23.29 -5.90
C GLY A 275 -8.55 24.14 -4.62
N ASP A 276 -9.63 24.24 -3.83
CA ASP A 276 -9.70 25.05 -2.61
C ASP A 276 -9.34 24.20 -1.38
N PRO A 277 -8.14 24.40 -0.79
CA PRO A 277 -7.73 23.65 0.40
C PRO A 277 -8.38 24.17 1.69
N GLY A 278 -8.93 25.40 1.70
CA GLY A 278 -9.37 26.09 2.91
C GLY A 278 -10.36 25.29 3.75
N PRO A 279 -11.45 24.76 3.16
CA PRO A 279 -12.40 23.90 3.88
C PRO A 279 -11.83 22.52 4.24
N ALA A 280 -10.92 21.96 3.43
CA ALA A 280 -10.43 20.60 3.57
C ALA A 280 -9.38 20.46 4.68
N THR A 281 -8.42 21.38 4.74
CA THR A 281 -7.31 21.38 5.70
C THR A 281 -7.74 21.20 7.16
N PRO A 282 -8.69 21.99 7.73
CA PRO A 282 -9.07 21.83 9.14
C PRO A 282 -9.74 20.48 9.42
N VAL A 283 -10.50 19.93 8.46
CA VAL A 283 -11.15 18.61 8.60
C VAL A 283 -10.10 17.50 8.66
N LEU A 284 -9.10 17.57 7.79
CA LEU A 284 -7.99 16.61 7.74
C LEU A 284 -7.10 16.71 8.99
N LEU A 285 -6.75 17.93 9.40
CA LEU A 285 -5.95 18.17 10.61
C LEU A 285 -6.63 17.61 11.86
N ALA A 286 -7.96 17.71 11.97
CA ALA A 286 -8.72 17.12 13.07
C ALA A 286 -8.71 15.59 13.09
N GLN A 287 -8.25 14.91 12.03
CA GLN A 287 -8.07 13.45 12.01
C GLN A 287 -6.63 13.02 12.32
N VAL A 288 -5.70 13.96 12.51
CA VAL A 288 -4.31 13.65 12.89
C VAL A 288 -4.23 13.46 14.40
N ASP A 289 -4.02 12.23 14.83
CA ASP A 289 -3.86 11.88 16.25
C ASP A 289 -2.39 11.62 16.59
N PRO A 290 -1.73 12.46 17.42
CA PRO A 290 -0.35 12.26 17.83
C PRO A 290 -0.13 11.06 18.77
N ALA A 291 -1.20 10.47 19.32
CA ALA A 291 -1.17 9.24 20.11
C ALA A 291 -1.63 8.02 19.30
N TRP A 292 -1.77 8.16 17.96
CA TRP A 292 -2.20 7.06 17.12
C TRP A 292 -1.24 5.88 17.22
N ASP A 293 -1.77 4.74 17.68
CA ASP A 293 -1.00 3.53 17.90
C ASP A 293 -0.87 2.67 16.66
N GLY A 294 -1.40 3.07 15.50
CA GLY A 294 -1.41 2.27 14.26
C GLY A 294 -2.72 1.53 13.98
N GLY A 295 -3.76 1.69 14.81
CA GLY A 295 -5.07 1.10 14.59
C GLY A 295 -5.78 1.57 13.31
N SER A 296 -6.35 0.64 12.54
CA SER A 296 -7.03 0.90 11.25
C SER A 296 -8.42 1.53 11.36
N ALA A 297 -8.95 1.69 12.59
CA ALA A 297 -10.26 2.29 12.81
C ALA A 297 -10.28 3.77 12.42
N LEU A 298 -9.13 4.45 12.51
CA LEU A 298 -8.99 5.88 12.24
C LEU A 298 -8.17 6.12 10.96
N PRO A 299 -8.52 7.14 10.15
CA PRO A 299 -7.85 7.46 8.90
C PRO A 299 -6.57 8.31 9.07
N VAL A 300 -5.84 8.17 10.18
CA VAL A 300 -4.75 9.08 10.58
C VAL A 300 -3.69 9.20 9.48
N ARG A 301 -3.13 8.06 9.03
CA ARG A 301 -2.12 8.06 7.96
C ARG A 301 -2.64 8.68 6.67
N GLU A 302 -3.91 8.43 6.33
CA GLU A 302 -4.51 8.96 5.10
C GLU A 302 -4.69 10.48 5.18
N ALA A 303 -5.11 11.00 6.33
CA ALA A 303 -5.21 12.44 6.55
C ALA A 303 -3.83 13.13 6.45
N VAL A 304 -2.78 12.55 7.03
CA VAL A 304 -1.40 13.04 6.91
C VAL A 304 -0.96 13.07 5.44
N ARG A 305 -1.19 11.98 4.70
CA ARG A 305 -0.87 11.89 3.27
C ARG A 305 -1.54 13.03 2.48
N ILE A 306 -2.84 13.24 2.67
CA ILE A 306 -3.61 14.26 1.95
C ILE A 306 -3.14 15.69 2.32
N LEU A 307 -2.82 15.95 3.59
CA LEU A 307 -2.23 17.24 4.01
C LEU A 307 -0.91 17.52 3.28
N GLY A 308 -0.08 16.50 3.10
CA GLY A 308 1.14 16.56 2.30
C GLY A 308 0.88 16.92 0.83
N GLU A 309 -0.11 16.28 0.23
CA GLU A 309 -0.51 16.54 -1.17
C GLU A 309 -1.09 17.94 -1.38
N ILE A 310 -1.79 18.49 -0.37
CA ILE A 310 -2.23 19.90 -0.36
C ILE A 310 -1.01 20.83 -0.41
N GLY A 311 0.06 20.49 0.31
CA GLY A 311 1.33 21.21 0.33
C GLY A 311 1.28 22.48 1.17
N ALA A 312 1.93 23.56 0.72
CA ALA A 312 2.09 24.81 1.48
C ALA A 312 0.81 25.37 2.15
N PRO A 313 -0.41 25.30 1.56
CA PRO A 313 -1.63 25.71 2.23
C PRO A 313 -1.97 24.92 3.52
N ALA A 314 -1.35 23.76 3.75
CA ALA A 314 -1.48 22.95 4.95
C ALA A 314 -0.36 23.20 5.99
N VAL A 315 0.38 24.31 5.90
CA VAL A 315 1.48 24.67 6.83
C VAL A 315 1.12 24.62 8.31
N SER A 316 -0.15 24.83 8.67
CA SER A 316 -0.63 24.70 10.05
C SER A 316 -0.48 23.28 10.63
N ALA A 317 -0.37 22.26 9.78
CA ALA A 317 -0.12 20.88 10.20
C ALA A 317 1.35 20.61 10.57
N ALA A 318 2.31 21.34 10.00
CA ALA A 318 3.74 21.04 10.10
C ALA A 318 4.26 20.89 11.56
N PRO A 319 3.91 21.75 12.52
CA PRO A 319 4.37 21.60 13.91
C PRO A 319 3.91 20.28 14.55
N LEU A 320 2.69 19.83 14.25
CA LEU A 320 2.15 18.57 14.75
C LEU A 320 2.86 17.38 14.09
N LEU A 321 3.01 17.40 12.77
CA LEU A 321 3.67 16.30 12.03
C LEU A 321 5.14 16.12 12.46
N ARG A 322 5.89 17.22 12.64
CA ARG A 322 7.26 17.16 13.16
C ARG A 322 7.34 16.54 14.55
N ARG A 323 6.38 16.88 15.44
CA ARG A 323 6.32 16.30 16.79
C ARG A 323 6.09 14.79 16.75
N ILE A 324 5.19 14.33 15.88
CA ILE A 324 4.92 12.88 15.69
C ILE A 324 6.16 12.18 15.11
N LEU A 325 6.80 12.79 14.12
CA LEU A 325 8.00 12.24 13.49
C LEU A 325 9.20 12.17 14.46
N ALA A 326 9.30 13.12 15.38
CA ALA A 326 10.34 13.16 16.41
C ALA A 326 10.16 12.11 17.53
N GLN A 327 9.00 11.45 17.63
CA GLN A 327 8.81 10.36 18.60
C GLN A 327 9.79 9.22 18.28
N GLU A 328 10.44 8.69 19.32
CA GLU A 328 11.39 7.58 19.17
C GLU A 328 10.69 6.22 19.10
N GLU A 329 9.53 6.09 19.74
CA GLU A 329 8.80 4.83 19.78
C GLU A 329 8.06 4.56 18.46
N ARG A 330 8.06 3.29 18.05
CA ARG A 330 7.25 2.79 16.95
C ARG A 330 5.80 2.66 17.37
N LEU A 331 4.92 2.57 16.37
CA LEU A 331 3.51 2.27 16.58
C LEU A 331 3.31 0.99 17.44
N GLY A 332 2.48 1.08 18.48
CA GLY A 332 2.19 -0.02 19.40
C GLY A 332 1.35 -1.14 18.77
N ARG A 333 0.56 -0.80 17.75
CA ARG A 333 -0.15 -1.66 16.80
C ARG A 333 0.36 -1.32 15.39
N PRO A 334 0.33 -2.22 14.40
CA PRO A 334 -0.22 -3.57 14.38
C PRO A 334 0.66 -4.63 15.09
N TRP A 335 0.25 -5.90 14.96
CA TRP A 335 1.00 -7.07 15.44
C TRP A 335 2.48 -7.06 15.00
N ARG A 336 3.36 -7.67 15.81
CA ARG A 336 4.82 -7.66 15.58
C ARG A 336 5.23 -8.06 14.15
N GLY A 337 4.49 -8.98 13.51
CA GLY A 337 4.84 -9.47 12.18
C GLY A 337 4.81 -8.42 11.05
N VAL A 338 4.21 -7.25 11.28
CA VAL A 338 4.15 -6.14 10.32
C VAL A 338 4.37 -4.76 10.97
N ARG A 339 4.80 -4.73 12.24
CA ARG A 339 4.91 -3.49 13.03
C ARG A 339 5.95 -2.54 12.44
N ILE A 340 7.14 -3.04 12.11
CA ILE A 340 8.24 -2.22 11.60
C ILE A 340 7.84 -1.67 10.22
N LEU A 341 7.24 -2.49 9.35
CA LEU A 341 6.74 -2.05 8.04
C LEU A 341 5.65 -0.98 8.15
N ALA A 342 4.70 -1.16 9.07
CA ALA A 342 3.61 -0.20 9.26
C ALA A 342 4.10 1.15 9.79
N ASP A 343 5.02 1.12 10.76
CA ASP A 343 5.65 2.31 11.31
C ASP A 343 6.54 3.02 10.28
N GLN A 344 7.38 2.29 9.54
CA GLN A 344 8.17 2.85 8.44
C GLN A 344 7.28 3.48 7.36
N ALA A 345 6.17 2.83 6.99
CA ALA A 345 5.21 3.42 6.05
C ALA A 345 4.60 4.73 6.59
N TYR A 346 4.36 4.83 7.89
CA TYR A 346 3.85 6.06 8.51
C TYR A 346 4.92 7.15 8.58
N VAL A 347 6.15 6.82 8.98
CA VAL A 347 7.31 7.72 8.97
C VAL A 347 7.54 8.28 7.57
N ARG A 348 7.48 7.44 6.54
CA ARG A 348 7.59 7.87 5.13
C ARG A 348 6.48 8.85 4.78
N THR A 349 5.22 8.52 5.13
CA THR A 349 4.06 9.41 4.90
C THR A 349 4.22 10.76 5.60
N LEU A 350 4.72 10.78 6.84
CA LEU A 350 4.98 12.01 7.60
C LEU A 350 6.09 12.87 6.95
N THR A 351 7.15 12.21 6.48
CA THR A 351 8.30 12.86 5.85
C THR A 351 7.89 13.49 4.51
N GLU A 352 7.26 12.70 3.62
CA GLU A 352 6.73 13.17 2.34
C GLU A 352 5.71 14.32 2.52
N ALA A 353 4.88 14.23 3.58
CA ALA A 353 3.92 15.29 3.86
C ALA A 353 4.60 16.60 4.31
N LEU A 354 5.64 16.52 5.14
CA LEU A 354 6.42 17.68 5.54
C LEU A 354 7.19 18.29 4.36
N GLU A 355 7.76 17.47 3.48
CA GLU A 355 8.42 17.95 2.25
C GLU A 355 7.43 18.73 1.36
N GLY A 356 6.22 18.19 1.15
CA GLY A 356 5.18 18.87 0.39
C GLY A 356 4.71 20.18 1.02
N ILE A 357 4.64 20.25 2.35
CA ILE A 357 4.18 21.43 3.10
C ILE A 357 5.24 22.52 3.17
N ASP A 358 6.48 22.16 3.50
CA ASP A 358 7.58 23.11 3.71
C ASP A 358 8.22 23.56 2.39
N GLY A 359 7.95 22.85 1.28
CA GLY A 359 8.60 23.09 0.00
C GLY A 359 10.07 22.66 -0.03
N TRP A 360 10.53 21.88 0.96
CA TRP A 360 11.87 21.31 0.96
C TRP A 360 11.98 20.31 -0.20
N GLY A 361 12.69 20.71 -1.26
CA GLY A 361 12.94 19.89 -2.44
C GLY A 361 12.36 20.41 -3.76
N LYS A 362 11.85 21.65 -3.83
CA LYS A 362 11.58 22.35 -5.10
C LYS A 362 12.42 23.60 -5.27
#